data_AF-A0A175RFA2-F1
#
_entry.id   AF-A0A175RFA2-F1
#
_cell.length_a   1.000
_cell.length_b   1.000
_cell.length_c   1.000
_cell.angle_alpha   90.00
_cell.angle_beta   90.00
_cell.angle_gamma   90.00
#
_symmetry.space_group_name_H-M   'P 1'
#
loop_
_entity.id
_entity.type
_entity.pdbx_description
1 polymer ?
#
loop_
_entity_poly.entity_id
_entity_poly.type
_entity_poly.pdbx_seq_one_letter_code
_entity_poly.pdbx_strand_id
1 'polypeptide(L)'
;SGRPDAIRETVQAEMRERMGVWELRVQLCRDLAKQPVEDPTVEWKEDEAPFQTVATLTAEPQDSWDEDRVRAVDEEMRFSVWTGLAAHRPLGNINRARRTAYQHSADFRARFNRCPLHEPAAKGLAAE
;
A
#
# COMPACT_ATOMS: atom_id res chain seq x y z
N SER A 1 -20.08 -12.27 14.99
CA SER A 1 -19.89 -11.23 16.02
C SER A 1 -21.07 -10.26 16.12
N GLY A 2 -21.95 -10.11 15.12
CA GLY A 2 -23.04 -9.11 15.17
C GLY A 2 -22.56 -7.65 15.06
N ARG A 3 -21.25 -7.43 14.91
CA ARG A 3 -20.61 -6.13 14.79
C ARG A 3 -20.17 -5.92 13.34
N PRO A 4 -20.77 -5.00 12.58
CA PRO A 4 -20.46 -4.81 11.15
C PRO A 4 -19.03 -4.32 10.93
N ASP A 5 -18.47 -3.56 11.88
CA ASP A 5 -17.14 -2.96 11.79
C ASP A 5 -16.12 -3.62 12.73
N ALA A 6 -16.35 -4.88 13.13
CA ALA A 6 -15.56 -5.57 14.16
C ALA A 6 -14.04 -5.50 13.94
N ILE A 7 -13.57 -5.63 12.69
CA ILE A 7 -12.14 -5.57 12.37
C ILE A 7 -11.61 -4.15 12.57
N ARG A 8 -12.33 -3.13 12.07
CA ARG A 8 -11.94 -1.73 12.22
C ARG A 8 -11.88 -1.33 13.69
N GLU A 9 -12.93 -1.63 14.46
CA GLU A 9 -12.99 -1.35 15.90
C GLU A 9 -11.81 -2.00 16.65
N THR A 10 -11.51 -3.26 16.32
CA THR A 10 -10.41 -3.99 16.97
C THR A 10 -9.06 -3.40 16.61
N VAL A 11 -8.81 -3.12 15.33
CA VAL A 11 -7.56 -2.49 14.87
C VAL A 11 -7.40 -1.10 15.49
N GLN A 12 -8.45 -0.29 15.52
CA GLN A 12 -8.41 1.05 16.11
C GLN A 12 -8.09 1.01 17.61
N ALA A 13 -8.72 0.10 18.36
CA ALA A 13 -8.43 -0.09 19.78
C ALA A 13 -6.96 -0.48 20.01
N GLU A 14 -6.45 -1.45 19.24
CA GLU A 14 -5.06 -1.90 19.35
C GLU A 14 -4.05 -0.81 18.97
N MET A 15 -4.29 -0.10 17.86
CA MET A 15 -3.36 0.93 17.36
C MET A 15 -3.32 2.17 18.26
N ARG A 16 -4.35 2.44 19.08
CA ARG A 16 -4.32 3.54 20.06
C ARG A 16 -3.27 3.34 21.15
N GLU A 17 -2.96 2.10 21.48
CA GLU A 17 -2.13 1.76 22.63
C GLU A 17 -0.79 1.14 22.23
N ARG A 18 -0.74 0.47 21.07
CA ARG A 18 0.39 -0.34 20.68
C ARG A 18 1.15 0.27 19.51
N MET A 19 2.47 0.21 19.61
CA MET A 19 3.36 0.45 18.49
C MET A 19 3.29 -0.77 17.55
N GLY A 20 2.95 -0.52 16.30
CA GLY A 20 3.00 -1.52 15.24
C GLY A 20 4.39 -1.57 14.62
N VAL A 21 4.99 -2.76 14.53
CA VAL A 21 6.30 -2.98 13.88
C VAL A 21 6.16 -4.11 12.88
N TRP A 22 6.53 -3.85 11.63
CA TRP A 22 6.50 -4.82 10.54
C TRP A 22 7.83 -4.86 9.80
N GLU A 23 8.24 -6.06 9.37
CA GLU A 23 9.32 -6.21 8.42
C GLU A 23 8.79 -6.05 6.99
N LEU A 24 9.33 -5.10 6.24
CA LEU A 24 9.16 -5.07 4.79
C LEU A 24 10.17 -6.05 4.18
N ARG A 25 9.68 -7.11 3.55
CA ARG A 25 10.50 -8.18 2.98
C ARG A 25 10.23 -8.32 1.49
N VAL A 26 11.24 -8.79 0.75
CA VAL A 26 11.17 -9.06 -0.68
C VAL A 26 11.70 -10.46 -1.00
N GLN A 27 11.17 -11.08 -2.05
CA GLN A 27 11.76 -12.27 -2.66
C GLN A 27 12.46 -11.85 -3.96
N LEU A 28 13.71 -12.28 -4.16
CA LEU A 28 14.44 -11.98 -5.39
C LEU A 28 14.13 -13.02 -6.46
N CYS A 29 13.71 -12.56 -7.63
CA CYS A 29 13.51 -13.41 -8.79
C CYS A 29 14.87 -13.93 -9.31
N ARG A 30 15.07 -15.25 -9.28
CA ARG A 30 16.26 -15.96 -9.74
C ARG A 30 15.97 -16.84 -10.96
N ASP A 31 14.73 -17.30 -11.11
CA ASP A 31 14.31 -18.19 -12.21
C ASP A 31 12.87 -17.88 -12.63
N LEU A 32 12.68 -17.25 -13.78
CA LEU A 32 11.36 -16.84 -14.29
C LEU A 32 10.43 -18.02 -14.63
N ALA A 33 10.95 -19.23 -14.85
CA ALA A 33 10.12 -20.40 -15.07
C ALA A 33 9.45 -20.88 -13.78
N LYS A 34 10.15 -20.71 -12.64
CA LYS A 34 9.65 -21.10 -11.32
C LYS A 34 9.01 -19.95 -10.55
N GLN A 35 9.40 -18.72 -10.87
CA GLN A 35 8.99 -17.48 -10.22
C GLN A 35 8.37 -16.55 -11.28
N PRO A 36 7.24 -16.95 -11.89
CA PRO A 36 6.69 -16.24 -13.03
C PRO A 36 6.10 -14.89 -12.60
N VAL A 37 6.76 -13.80 -12.98
CA VAL A 37 6.27 -12.42 -12.70
C VAL A 37 4.95 -12.10 -13.45
N GLU A 38 4.66 -12.83 -14.51
CA GLU A 38 3.46 -12.65 -15.34
C GLU A 38 2.25 -13.49 -14.90
N ASP A 39 2.43 -14.40 -13.93
CA ASP A 39 1.35 -15.24 -13.38
C ASP A 39 1.30 -15.10 -11.84
N PRO A 40 0.43 -14.22 -11.32
CA PRO A 40 0.31 -13.99 -9.88
C PRO A 40 -0.41 -15.12 -9.14
N THR A 41 -0.86 -16.18 -9.83
CA THR A 41 -1.52 -17.34 -9.20
C THR A 41 -0.51 -18.38 -8.70
N VAL A 42 0.75 -18.25 -9.10
CA VAL A 42 1.84 -19.15 -8.69
C VAL A 42 2.62 -18.53 -7.54
N GLU A 43 2.54 -19.18 -6.38
CA GLU A 43 3.36 -18.82 -5.21
C GLU A 43 4.83 -19.16 -5.45
N TRP A 44 5.73 -18.24 -5.06
CA TRP A 44 7.18 -18.46 -5.12
C TRP A 44 7.62 -19.16 -3.84
N LYS A 45 8.13 -20.38 -3.98
CA LYS A 45 8.56 -21.19 -2.83
C LYS A 45 9.73 -20.52 -2.09
N GLU A 46 9.60 -20.43 -0.77
CA GLU A 46 10.56 -19.72 0.09
C GLU A 46 11.94 -20.39 0.17
N ASP A 47 12.04 -21.70 -0.06
CA ASP A 47 13.32 -22.42 -0.13
C ASP A 47 14.15 -22.04 -1.37
N GLU A 48 13.48 -21.67 -2.47
CA GLU A 48 14.12 -21.23 -3.71
C GLU A 48 14.32 -19.70 -3.77
N ALA A 49 13.35 -18.95 -3.23
CA ALA A 49 13.34 -17.49 -3.14
C ALA A 49 13.01 -17.04 -1.71
N PRO A 50 13.99 -17.09 -0.78
CA PRO A 50 13.74 -16.71 0.60
C PRO A 50 13.44 -15.21 0.73
N PHE A 51 12.55 -14.87 1.67
CA PHE A 51 12.26 -13.49 2.01
C PHE A 51 13.48 -12.79 2.64
N GLN A 52 13.87 -11.65 2.07
CA GLN A 52 14.92 -10.78 2.57
C GLN A 52 14.30 -9.51 3.15
N THR A 53 14.58 -9.23 4.42
CA THR A 53 14.16 -7.99 5.07
C THR A 53 14.94 -6.82 4.50
N VAL A 54 14.23 -5.81 3.98
CA VAL A 54 14.81 -4.62 3.36
C VAL A 54 14.50 -3.34 4.13
N ALA A 55 13.50 -3.36 5.01
CA ALA A 55 13.20 -2.28 5.92
C ALA A 55 12.37 -2.77 7.11
N THR A 56 12.28 -1.93 8.13
CA THR A 56 11.31 -2.06 9.23
C THR A 56 10.37 -0.87 9.15
N LEU A 57 9.07 -1.14 9.12
CA LEU A 57 8.02 -0.14 9.19
C LEU A 57 7.53 -0.05 10.63
N THR A 58 7.60 1.15 11.20
CA THR A 58 7.10 1.42 12.55
C THR A 58 5.95 2.42 12.46
N ALA A 59 4.83 2.08 13.11
CA ALA A 59 3.72 2.99 13.33
C ALA A 59 3.56 3.18 14.85
N GLU A 60 3.80 4.40 15.31
CA GLU A 60 3.56 4.78 16.70
C GLU A 60 2.08 4.64 17.08
N PRO A 61 1.77 4.47 18.39
CA PRO A 61 0.40 4.47 18.86
C PRO A 61 -0.37 5.70 18.37
N GLN A 62 -1.52 5.46 17.74
CA GLN A 62 -2.33 6.51 17.12
C GLN A 62 -3.79 6.06 16.97
N ASP A 63 -4.67 7.05 16.82
CA ASP A 63 -6.02 6.77 16.36
C ASP A 63 -6.00 6.43 14.86
N SER A 64 -6.03 5.13 14.54
CA SER A 64 -6.01 4.66 13.15
C SER A 64 -7.30 4.93 12.38
N TRP A 65 -8.34 5.48 13.04
CA TRP A 65 -9.62 5.83 12.42
C TRP A 65 -10.10 7.22 12.87
N ASP A 66 -9.16 8.13 13.08
CA ASP A 66 -9.44 9.56 13.26
C ASP A 66 -10.18 10.10 12.03
N GLU A 67 -11.33 10.76 12.23
CA GLU A 67 -12.24 11.15 11.15
C GLU A 67 -11.60 12.09 10.13
N ASP A 68 -10.76 13.02 10.58
CA ASP A 68 -10.09 13.98 9.70
C ASP A 68 -9.01 13.30 8.86
N ARG A 69 -8.21 12.41 9.46
CA ARG A 69 -7.20 11.62 8.73
C ARG A 69 -7.84 10.66 7.74
N VAL A 70 -8.90 9.96 8.15
CA VAL A 70 -9.64 9.03 7.27
C VAL A 70 -10.20 9.80 6.09
N ARG A 71 -10.87 10.94 6.30
CA ARG A 71 -11.38 11.77 5.19
C ARG A 71 -10.26 12.20 4.24
N ALA A 72 -9.15 12.70 4.77
CA ALA A 72 -8.03 13.14 3.95
C ALA A 72 -7.43 11.99 3.11
N VAL A 73 -7.29 10.79 3.68
CA VAL A 73 -6.73 9.64 2.96
C VAL A 73 -7.74 9.02 1.99
N ASP A 74 -8.95 8.76 2.45
CA ASP A 74 -9.93 7.98 1.71
C ASP A 74 -10.61 8.79 0.61
N GLU A 75 -10.85 10.10 0.81
CA GLU A 75 -11.54 10.94 -0.16
C GLU A 75 -10.59 11.78 -1.01
N GLU A 76 -9.56 12.34 -0.38
CA GLU A 76 -8.71 13.37 -0.99
C GLU A 76 -7.39 12.80 -1.55
N MET A 77 -6.95 11.61 -1.16
CA MET A 77 -5.74 10.97 -1.72
C MET A 77 -6.07 9.83 -2.68
N ARG A 78 -5.06 9.40 -3.45
CA ARG A 78 -5.11 8.14 -4.20
C ARG A 78 -3.88 7.30 -3.89
N PHE A 79 -4.06 5.98 -3.91
CA PHE A 79 -2.95 5.03 -3.93
C PHE A 79 -2.85 4.41 -5.31
N SER A 80 -1.64 4.31 -5.86
CA SER A 80 -1.38 3.59 -7.10
C SER A 80 -0.01 2.94 -7.04
N VAL A 81 0.09 1.69 -7.49
CA VAL A 81 1.40 1.01 -7.62
C VAL A 81 2.31 1.67 -8.66
N TRP A 82 1.77 2.56 -9.50
CA TRP A 82 2.52 3.36 -10.45
C TRP A 82 3.00 4.70 -9.87
N THR A 83 2.66 5.00 -8.62
CA THR A 83 3.25 6.11 -7.86
C THR A 83 4.53 5.62 -7.19
N GLY A 84 5.68 5.84 -7.82
CA GLY A 84 6.96 5.39 -7.31
C GLY A 84 8.15 5.76 -8.20
N LEU A 85 9.34 5.31 -7.81
CA LEU A 85 10.58 5.52 -8.56
C LEU A 85 10.57 4.73 -9.86
N ALA A 86 11.24 5.25 -10.89
CA ALA A 86 11.42 4.54 -12.16
C ALA A 86 12.09 3.16 -11.97
N ALA A 87 13.00 3.04 -11.00
CA ALA A 87 13.66 1.78 -10.64
C ALA A 87 12.69 0.71 -10.10
N HIS A 88 11.55 1.12 -9.52
CA HIS A 88 10.54 0.22 -8.95
C HIS A 88 9.34 0.03 -9.89
N ARG A 89 9.57 0.14 -11.20
CA ARG A 89 8.51 -0.01 -12.21
C ARG A 89 7.74 -1.32 -11.98
N PRO A 90 6.40 -1.28 -11.83
CA PRO A 90 5.60 -2.49 -11.66
C PRO A 90 5.70 -3.42 -12.87
N LEU A 91 5.97 -4.70 -12.61
CA LEU A 91 6.07 -5.77 -13.61
C LEU A 91 4.84 -6.69 -13.55
N GLY A 92 4.62 -7.47 -14.61
CA GLY A 92 3.44 -8.34 -14.73
C GLY A 92 2.24 -7.68 -15.41
N ASN A 93 1.50 -8.47 -16.17
CA ASN A 93 0.28 -8.09 -16.88
C ASN A 93 -0.75 -7.38 -15.99
N ILE A 94 -1.02 -7.90 -14.79
CA ILE A 94 -1.99 -7.32 -13.84
C ILE A 94 -1.53 -5.93 -13.40
N ASN A 95 -0.26 -5.75 -13.05
CA ASN A 95 0.25 -4.44 -12.67
C ASN A 95 0.21 -3.45 -13.84
N ARG A 96 0.51 -3.89 -15.08
CA ARG A 96 0.32 -3.04 -16.27
C ARG A 96 -1.13 -2.61 -16.45
N ALA A 97 -2.10 -3.52 -16.29
CA ALA A 97 -3.52 -3.19 -16.37
C ALA A 97 -3.96 -2.22 -15.27
N ARG A 98 -3.40 -2.33 -14.05
CA ARG A 98 -3.70 -1.43 -12.94
C ARG A 98 -3.35 0.03 -13.23
N ARG A 99 -2.42 0.33 -14.13
CA ARG A 99 -2.04 1.73 -14.44
C ARG A 99 -3.25 2.57 -14.83
N THR A 100 -3.97 2.14 -15.87
CA THR A 100 -5.11 2.87 -16.42
C THR A 100 -6.34 2.76 -15.50
N ALA A 101 -6.57 1.58 -14.91
CA ALA A 101 -7.72 1.38 -14.01
C ALA A 101 -7.66 2.29 -12.78
N TYR A 102 -6.50 2.39 -12.13
CA TYR A 102 -6.30 3.27 -10.98
C TYR A 102 -6.41 4.74 -11.36
N GLN A 103 -5.87 5.13 -12.52
CA GLN A 103 -6.01 6.50 -13.03
C GLN A 103 -7.49 6.86 -13.25
N HIS A 104 -8.25 6.01 -13.94
CA HIS A 104 -9.66 6.27 -14.20
C HIS A 104 -10.50 6.34 -12.92
N SER A 105 -10.22 5.47 -11.95
CA SER A 105 -10.92 5.48 -10.65
C SER A 105 -10.64 6.78 -9.89
N ALA A 106 -9.37 7.19 -9.84
CA ALA A 106 -8.94 8.43 -9.21
C ALA A 106 -9.59 9.67 -9.87
N ASP A 107 -9.56 9.74 -11.21
CA ASP A 107 -10.17 10.85 -11.96
C ASP A 107 -11.69 10.91 -11.78
N PHE A 108 -12.35 9.74 -11.71
CA PHE A 108 -13.78 9.67 -11.44
C PHE A 108 -14.10 10.21 -10.05
N ARG A 109 -13.39 9.74 -9.01
CA ARG A 109 -13.59 10.21 -7.63
C ARG A 109 -13.38 11.71 -7.51
N ALA A 110 -12.30 12.24 -8.09
CA ALA A 110 -12.02 13.67 -8.06
C ALA A 110 -13.17 14.51 -8.65
N ARG A 111 -13.72 14.06 -9.79
CA ARG A 111 -14.87 14.73 -10.42
C ARG A 111 -16.16 14.57 -9.61
N PHE A 112 -16.46 13.36 -9.15
CA PHE A 112 -17.71 13.04 -8.45
C PHE A 112 -17.78 13.75 -7.10
N ASN A 113 -16.68 13.72 -6.34
CA ASN A 113 -16.57 14.39 -5.04
C ASN A 113 -16.40 15.91 -5.17
N ARG A 114 -16.15 16.42 -6.38
CA ARG A 114 -15.84 17.84 -6.66
C ARG A 114 -14.66 18.36 -5.81
N CYS A 115 -13.70 17.48 -5.56
CA CYS A 115 -12.50 17.75 -4.79
C CYS A 115 -11.29 17.24 -5.59
N PRO A 116 -10.29 18.08 -5.92
CA PRO A 116 -9.06 17.59 -6.53
C PRO A 116 -8.34 16.63 -5.57
N LEU A 117 -7.51 15.73 -6.12
CA LEU A 117 -6.69 14.88 -5.28
C LEU A 117 -5.52 15.68 -4.67
N HIS A 118 -5.29 15.47 -3.39
CA HIS A 118 -4.28 16.12 -2.56
C HIS A 118 -3.17 15.12 -2.25
N GLU A 119 -2.26 14.90 -3.21
CA GLU A 119 -1.11 14.02 -3.02
C GLU A 119 -0.21 14.54 -1.88
N PRO A 120 0.39 13.64 -1.07
CA PRO A 120 1.31 14.04 -0.02
C PRO A 120 2.46 14.89 -0.57
N ALA A 121 2.55 16.15 -0.13
CA ALA A 121 3.75 16.94 -0.36
C ALA A 121 4.87 16.40 0.54
N ALA A 122 6.10 16.32 0.00
CA ALA A 122 7.27 16.01 0.82
C ALA A 122 7.40 17.07 1.92
N LYS A 123 6.98 16.75 3.14
CA LYS A 123 7.28 17.55 4.34
C LYS A 123 8.64 17.10 4.85
N GLY A 124 9.64 17.97 4.71
CA GLY A 124 10.88 17.93 5.49
C GLY A 124 11.62 16.59 5.47
N LEU A 125 12.17 16.20 4.31
CA LEU A 125 13.47 15.51 4.35
C LEU A 125 14.48 16.61 4.71
N ALA A 126 14.73 16.80 6.01
CA ALA A 126 15.94 17.50 6.41
C ALA A 126 17.09 16.68 5.83
N ALA A 127 17.82 17.29 4.89
CA ALA A 127 19.08 16.75 4.43
C ALA A 127 20.05 16.77 5.62
N GLU A 128 20.42 15.58 6.10
CA GLU A 128 21.72 15.37 6.73
C GLU A 128 22.73 14.95 5.66
#